data_AF-A0A023D6I9-F1
#
_entry.id   AF-A0A023D6I9-F1
#
_cell.length_a   1.000
_cell.length_b   1.000
_cell.length_c   1.000
_cell.angle_alpha   90.00
_cell.angle_beta   90.00
_cell.angle_gamma   90.00
#
_symmetry.space_group_name_H-M   'P 1'
#
loop_
_entity.id
_entity.type
_entity.pdbx_description
1 polymer ?
#
loop_
_entity_poly.entity_id
_entity_poly.type
_entity_poly.pdbx_seq_one_letter_code
_entity_poly.pdbx_strand_id
1 'polypeptide(L)'
;MTTIGMAAVPLYLSVEKDENAAVASYEKETPTAQAAAAAFTRSASAITSAAALMKNYQALTVVLGAYGLSSLIGQNAVVKDLLTQSVSDPKSLAATSGNPAWQKFAKAFADWSKSPLSSSSGVAQIAQDYMTSQFETSENGAAPGLGNALYFTRAMTGSMTVTDIMGDARLLNVVETVSGFDPSQFGALDYDEQVRLLTGKVDLSDFSSPAKIQRYAEQYLTLLQIHPQATTTPASMLSLYGASGQGDGILGLFGDSGSADTSLFSRLF
;
A
#
# COMPACT_ATOMS: atom_id res chain seq x y z
N MET A 1 0.53 28.16 -5.89
CA MET A 1 0.48 27.44 -7.18
C MET A 1 0.18 25.98 -6.85
N THR A 2 -1.02 25.53 -7.16
CA THR A 2 -1.41 24.12 -7.02
C THR A 2 -0.53 23.33 -7.97
N THR A 3 0.37 22.50 -7.44
CA THR A 3 1.07 21.49 -8.23
C THR A 3 -0.01 20.62 -8.86
N ILE A 4 -0.24 20.80 -10.16
CA ILE A 4 -1.01 19.87 -10.97
C ILE A 4 -0.12 18.63 -11.03
N GLY A 5 -0.25 17.77 -10.02
CA GLY A 5 0.28 16.42 -10.08
C GLY A 5 -0.19 15.81 -11.38
N MET A 6 0.71 15.14 -12.10
CA MET A 6 0.40 14.48 -13.36
C MET A 6 -0.92 13.71 -13.21
N ALA A 7 -1.79 13.80 -14.22
CA ALA A 7 -3.05 13.08 -14.21
C ALA A 7 -2.78 11.60 -13.88
N ALA A 8 -3.46 11.08 -12.86
CA ALA A 8 -3.15 9.77 -12.29
C ALA A 8 -3.33 8.63 -13.32
N VAL A 9 -4.25 8.81 -14.27
CA VAL A 9 -4.53 7.83 -15.33
C VAL A 9 -3.35 7.68 -16.32
N PRO A 10 -2.78 8.74 -16.92
CA PRO A 10 -1.56 8.62 -17.71
C PRO A 10 -0.38 7.97 -16.97
N LEU A 11 -0.20 8.26 -15.68
CA LEU A 11 0.85 7.62 -14.88
C LEU A 11 0.58 6.13 -14.72
N TYR A 12 -0.64 5.76 -14.33
CA TYR A 12 -1.09 4.38 -14.24
C TYR A 12 -0.82 3.61 -15.53
N LEU A 13 -1.24 4.13 -16.69
CA LEU A 13 -1.02 3.49 -17.98
C LEU A 13 0.46 3.32 -18.33
N SER A 14 1.31 4.28 -17.90
CA SER A 14 2.75 4.21 -18.13
C SER A 14 3.41 3.10 -17.30
N VAL A 15 2.98 2.95 -16.05
CA VAL A 15 3.48 1.92 -15.14
C VAL A 15 2.95 0.54 -15.51
N GLU A 16 1.65 0.42 -15.79
CA GLU A 16 1.01 -0.85 -16.16
C GLU A 16 1.65 -1.49 -17.40
N LYS A 17 2.11 -0.68 -18.35
CA LYS A 17 2.77 -1.17 -19.58
C LYS A 17 4.04 -1.96 -19.31
N ASP A 18 4.78 -1.61 -18.26
CA ASP A 18 6.00 -2.32 -17.85
C ASP A 18 6.21 -2.21 -16.33
N GLU A 19 5.29 -2.80 -15.58
CA GLU A 19 5.28 -2.74 -14.11
C GLU A 19 6.56 -3.35 -13.54
N ASN A 20 7.08 -4.41 -14.15
CA ASN A 20 8.32 -5.06 -13.73
C ASN A 20 9.52 -4.12 -13.87
N ALA A 21 9.63 -3.37 -14.98
CA ALA A 21 10.70 -2.38 -15.11
C ALA A 21 10.53 -1.21 -14.14
N ALA A 22 9.30 -0.79 -13.84
CA ALA A 22 9.02 0.24 -12.85
C ALA A 22 9.44 -0.21 -11.44
N VAL A 23 9.05 -1.42 -11.02
CA VAL A 23 9.46 -2.03 -9.75
C VAL A 23 10.99 -2.21 -9.69
N ALA A 24 11.63 -2.65 -10.78
CA ALA A 24 13.09 -2.80 -10.83
C ALA A 24 13.83 -1.46 -10.77
N SER A 25 13.22 -0.38 -11.23
CA SER A 25 13.75 0.98 -11.10
C SER A 25 13.59 1.48 -9.66
N TYR A 26 12.41 1.28 -9.07
CA TYR A 26 12.14 1.57 -7.66
C TYR A 26 13.10 0.83 -6.71
N GLU A 27 13.40 -0.45 -6.99
CA GLU A 27 14.34 -1.23 -6.19
C GLU A 27 15.74 -0.59 -6.14
N LYS A 28 16.21 -0.02 -7.26
CA LYS A 28 17.51 0.66 -7.32
C LYS A 28 17.52 1.97 -6.53
N GLU A 29 16.37 2.61 -6.40
CA GLU A 29 16.19 3.88 -5.72
C GLU A 29 15.83 3.73 -4.24
N THR A 30 15.55 2.50 -3.77
CA THR A 30 15.15 2.21 -2.38
C THR A 30 16.07 1.22 -1.66
N PRO A 31 17.29 1.68 -1.25
CA PRO A 31 18.27 0.81 -0.57
C PRO A 31 17.73 0.14 0.70
N THR A 32 16.80 0.77 1.41
CA THR A 32 16.20 0.23 2.63
C THR A 32 15.28 -0.97 2.35
N ALA A 33 14.42 -0.87 1.33
CA ALA A 33 13.56 -1.97 0.91
C ALA A 33 14.39 -3.13 0.36
N GLN A 34 15.42 -2.84 -0.43
CA GLN A 34 16.35 -3.83 -0.96
C GLN A 34 17.12 -4.53 0.17
N ALA A 35 17.62 -3.77 1.15
CA ALA A 35 18.33 -4.34 2.30
C ALA A 35 17.42 -5.27 3.13
N ALA A 36 16.15 -4.91 3.31
CA ALA A 36 15.17 -5.74 4.00
C ALA A 36 14.89 -7.04 3.24
N ALA A 37 14.62 -6.96 1.93
CA ALA A 37 14.42 -8.12 1.07
C ALA A 37 15.63 -9.06 1.08
N ALA A 38 16.84 -8.52 0.96
CA ALA A 38 18.08 -9.30 1.00
C ALA A 38 18.33 -9.92 2.39
N ALA A 39 18.02 -9.22 3.48
CA ALA A 39 18.13 -9.76 4.84
C ALA A 39 17.13 -10.89 5.09
N PHE A 40 15.90 -10.77 4.57
CA PHE A 40 14.92 -11.85 4.58
C PHE A 40 15.46 -13.07 3.82
N THR A 41 15.93 -12.92 2.58
CA THR A 41 16.46 -14.03 1.78
C THR A 41 17.60 -14.78 2.48
N ARG A 42 18.47 -14.06 3.20
CA ARG A 42 19.58 -14.68 3.97
C ARG A 42 19.11 -15.43 5.22
N SER A 43 18.04 -14.98 5.87
CA SER A 43 17.57 -15.53 7.14
C SER A 43 16.43 -16.54 7.00
N ALA A 44 15.75 -16.57 5.85
CA ALA A 44 14.55 -17.37 5.61
C ALA A 44 14.73 -18.87 5.90
N SER A 45 15.87 -19.47 5.52
CA SER A 45 16.14 -20.90 5.74
C SER A 45 16.29 -21.28 7.23
N ALA A 46 16.66 -20.32 8.09
CA ALA A 46 16.73 -20.52 9.54
C ALA A 46 15.36 -20.37 10.23
N ILE A 47 14.35 -19.86 9.52
CA ILE A 47 13.00 -19.67 10.04
C ILE A 47 12.17 -20.93 9.74
N THR A 48 12.07 -21.79 10.73
CA THR A 48 11.42 -23.12 10.61
C THR A 48 10.13 -23.25 11.41
N SER A 49 9.66 -22.18 12.04
CA SER A 49 8.38 -22.17 12.77
C SER A 49 7.74 -20.78 12.76
N ALA A 50 6.43 -20.73 12.99
CA ALA A 50 5.69 -19.48 13.21
C ALA A 50 6.34 -18.63 14.32
N ALA A 51 6.75 -19.27 15.42
CA ALA A 51 7.41 -18.59 16.53
C ALA A 51 8.78 -18.00 16.13
N ALA A 52 9.54 -18.69 15.27
CA ALA A 52 10.80 -18.16 14.74
C ALA A 52 10.56 -16.96 13.81
N LEU A 53 9.53 -17.03 12.96
CA LEU A 53 9.15 -15.92 12.07
C LEU A 53 8.75 -14.69 12.88
N MET A 54 7.88 -14.87 13.88
CA MET A 54 7.44 -13.78 14.76
C MET A 54 8.58 -13.11 15.55
N LYS A 55 9.64 -13.85 15.89
CA LYS A 55 10.82 -13.31 16.57
C LYS A 55 11.74 -12.52 15.64
N ASN A 56 11.68 -12.77 14.34
CA ASN A 56 12.47 -12.06 13.34
C ASN A 56 11.63 -10.93 12.72
N TYR A 57 11.67 -9.75 13.35
CA TYR A 57 10.88 -8.59 12.92
C TYR A 57 11.15 -8.19 11.46
N GLN A 58 12.39 -8.30 10.98
CA GLN A 58 12.74 -7.96 9.60
C GLN A 58 12.11 -8.94 8.61
N ALA A 59 12.21 -10.24 8.87
CA ALA A 59 11.56 -11.26 8.04
C ALA A 59 10.03 -11.14 8.10
N LEU A 60 9.48 -10.89 9.28
CA LEU A 60 8.04 -10.69 9.44
C LEU A 60 7.54 -9.46 8.68
N THR A 61 8.30 -8.36 8.67
CA THR A 61 7.97 -7.16 7.87
C THR A 61 7.90 -7.48 6.39
N VAL A 62 8.90 -8.19 5.86
CA VAL A 62 8.94 -8.57 4.44
C VAL A 62 7.78 -9.50 4.10
N VAL A 63 7.56 -10.53 4.92
CA VAL A 63 6.47 -11.49 4.73
C VAL A 63 5.11 -10.80 4.80
N LEU A 64 4.84 -9.98 5.82
CA LEU A 64 3.55 -9.29 5.92
C LEU A 64 3.37 -8.31 4.75
N GLY A 65 4.41 -7.57 4.36
CA GLY A 65 4.34 -6.65 3.23
C GLY A 65 4.06 -7.35 1.90
N ALA A 66 4.69 -8.51 1.64
CA ALA A 66 4.41 -9.33 0.45
C ALA A 66 2.95 -9.79 0.35
N TYR A 67 2.28 -9.95 1.49
CA TYR A 67 0.87 -10.34 1.56
C TYR A 67 -0.06 -9.13 1.75
N GLY A 68 0.46 -7.90 1.68
CA GLY A 68 -0.32 -6.68 1.87
C GLY A 68 -0.80 -6.43 3.30
N LEU A 69 -0.21 -7.12 4.28
CA LEU A 69 -0.58 -7.12 5.70
C LEU A 69 0.36 -6.26 6.57
N SER A 70 1.05 -5.27 5.99
CA SER A 70 2.01 -4.42 6.70
C SER A 70 1.42 -3.73 7.95
N SER A 71 0.13 -3.41 7.94
CA SER A 71 -0.58 -2.83 9.10
C SER A 71 -0.69 -3.77 10.31
N LEU A 72 -0.48 -5.07 10.11
CA LEU A 72 -0.51 -6.07 11.17
C LEU A 72 0.83 -6.22 11.89
N ILE A 73 1.90 -5.53 11.47
CA ILE A 73 3.24 -5.70 12.04
C ILE A 73 3.30 -5.42 13.55
N GLY A 74 2.44 -4.52 14.07
CA GLY A 74 2.27 -4.25 15.50
C GLY A 74 1.21 -5.11 16.20
N GLN A 75 0.45 -5.92 15.47
CA GLN A 75 -0.69 -6.69 15.95
C GLN A 75 -0.29 -8.14 16.22
N ASN A 76 0.64 -8.35 17.15
CA ASN A 76 1.25 -9.64 17.42
C ASN A 76 0.25 -10.78 17.68
N ALA A 77 -0.87 -10.50 18.35
CA ALA A 77 -1.90 -11.51 18.62
C ALA A 77 -2.59 -11.98 17.34
N VAL A 78 -2.97 -11.04 16.45
CA VAL A 78 -3.59 -11.33 15.15
C VAL A 78 -2.64 -12.10 14.26
N VAL A 79 -1.39 -11.64 14.13
CA VAL A 79 -0.37 -12.32 13.32
C VAL A 79 -0.09 -13.73 13.84
N LYS A 80 -0.01 -13.90 15.16
CA LYS A 80 0.18 -15.22 15.78
C LYS A 80 -0.98 -16.16 15.44
N ASP A 81 -2.21 -15.69 15.58
CA ASP A 81 -3.40 -16.50 15.29
C ASP A 81 -3.42 -16.90 13.81
N LEU A 82 -3.19 -15.94 12.90
CA LEU A 82 -3.10 -16.21 11.47
C LEU A 82 -2.02 -17.24 11.09
N LEU A 83 -0.89 -17.25 11.79
CA LEU A 83 0.23 -18.18 11.57
C LEU A 83 0.03 -19.57 12.20
N THR A 84 -0.92 -19.73 13.14
CA THR A 84 -1.05 -20.95 13.95
C THR A 84 -2.43 -21.59 13.91
N GLN A 85 -3.45 -20.88 13.41
CA GLN A 85 -4.80 -21.39 13.24
C GLN A 85 -4.87 -22.56 12.26
N SER A 86 -5.94 -23.35 12.37
CA SER A 86 -6.28 -24.35 11.36
C SER A 86 -7.03 -23.70 10.21
N VAL A 87 -6.47 -23.76 8.99
CA VAL A 87 -7.12 -23.25 7.78
C VAL A 87 -8.37 -24.02 7.36
N SER A 88 -8.64 -25.17 7.98
CA SER A 88 -9.87 -25.95 7.77
C SER A 88 -10.95 -25.65 8.81
N ASP A 89 -10.64 -24.87 9.86
CA ASP A 89 -11.62 -24.50 10.87
C ASP A 89 -12.47 -23.32 10.35
N PRO A 90 -13.79 -23.48 10.17
CA PRO A 90 -14.66 -22.39 9.73
C PRO A 90 -14.76 -21.24 10.75
N LYS A 91 -14.33 -21.46 12.00
CA LYS A 91 -14.25 -20.44 13.06
C LYS A 91 -12.85 -19.81 13.18
N SER A 92 -11.91 -20.21 12.34
CA SER A 92 -10.58 -19.61 12.31
C SER A 92 -10.65 -18.13 11.96
N LEU A 93 -9.74 -17.33 12.51
CA LEU A 93 -9.70 -15.89 12.28
C LEU A 93 -9.66 -15.54 10.79
N ALA A 94 -8.91 -16.27 9.96
CA ALA A 94 -8.90 -16.02 8.51
C ALA A 94 -10.21 -16.42 7.82
N ALA A 95 -10.92 -17.46 8.29
CA ALA A 95 -12.22 -17.83 7.73
C ALA A 95 -13.29 -16.79 8.09
N THR A 96 -13.30 -16.32 9.35
CA THR A 96 -14.30 -15.38 9.84
C THR A 96 -14.00 -13.92 9.51
N SER A 97 -12.75 -13.56 9.20
CA SER A 97 -12.39 -12.19 8.84
C SER A 97 -12.96 -11.75 7.50
N GLY A 98 -13.38 -12.72 6.67
CA GLY A 98 -13.79 -12.47 5.30
C GLY A 98 -12.64 -11.97 4.42
N ASN A 99 -11.37 -12.00 4.87
CA ASN A 99 -10.23 -11.36 4.19
C ASN A 99 -9.34 -12.34 3.40
N PRO A 100 -9.34 -12.39 2.05
CA PRO A 100 -8.48 -13.24 1.23
C PRO A 100 -6.99 -13.03 1.45
N ALA A 101 -6.51 -11.84 1.79
CA ALA A 101 -5.11 -11.67 2.12
C ALA A 101 -4.76 -12.43 3.42
N TRP A 102 -5.64 -12.41 4.42
CA TRP A 102 -5.51 -13.19 5.65
C TRP A 102 -5.62 -14.68 5.37
N GLN A 103 -6.55 -15.10 4.50
CA GLN A 103 -6.69 -16.51 4.10
C GLN A 103 -5.49 -17.01 3.31
N LYS A 104 -5.00 -16.22 2.35
CA LYS A 104 -3.81 -16.52 1.55
C LYS A 104 -2.58 -16.61 2.44
N PHE A 105 -2.42 -15.67 3.37
CA PHE A 105 -1.34 -15.68 4.34
C PHE A 105 -1.42 -16.90 5.27
N ALA A 106 -2.58 -17.14 5.89
CA ALA A 106 -2.79 -18.29 6.76
C ALA A 106 -2.54 -19.61 6.03
N LYS A 107 -3.03 -19.75 4.79
CA LYS A 107 -2.80 -20.93 3.95
C LYS A 107 -1.34 -21.11 3.58
N ALA A 108 -0.64 -20.03 3.22
CA ALA A 108 0.78 -20.09 2.88
C ALA A 108 1.65 -20.52 4.07
N PHE A 109 1.25 -20.17 5.30
CA PHE A 109 1.98 -20.49 6.53
C PHE A 109 1.31 -21.57 7.40
N ALA A 110 0.38 -22.35 6.84
CA ALA A 110 -0.41 -23.35 7.57
C ALA A 110 0.40 -24.60 7.98
N ASP A 111 1.41 -24.96 7.19
CA ASP A 111 2.22 -26.16 7.42
C ASP A 111 3.69 -25.79 7.62
N TRP A 112 4.19 -26.01 8.84
CA TRP A 112 5.61 -25.82 9.19
C TRP A 112 6.40 -27.13 9.24
N SER A 113 5.76 -28.28 9.01
CA SER A 113 6.47 -29.56 8.84
C SER A 113 7.39 -29.54 7.61
N LYS A 114 6.96 -28.79 6.59
CA LYS A 114 7.79 -28.27 5.50
C LYS A 114 7.75 -26.77 5.58
N SER A 115 8.77 -26.14 6.15
CA SER A 115 8.80 -24.68 6.31
C SER A 115 8.39 -23.99 4.99
N PRO A 116 7.41 -23.06 5.01
CA PRO A 116 7.02 -22.27 3.83
C PRO A 116 8.19 -21.48 3.23
N LEU A 117 9.24 -21.28 4.02
CA LEU A 117 10.46 -20.54 3.69
C LEU A 117 11.63 -21.46 3.32
N SER A 118 11.39 -22.76 3.15
CA SER A 118 12.43 -23.74 2.81
C SER A 118 12.86 -23.71 1.33
N SER A 119 11.98 -23.25 0.43
CA SER A 119 12.28 -23.15 -0.99
C SER A 119 12.92 -21.81 -1.34
N SER A 120 14.09 -21.84 -2.01
CA SER A 120 14.75 -20.64 -2.51
C SER A 120 13.88 -19.85 -3.49
N SER A 121 13.10 -20.53 -4.33
CA SER A 121 12.19 -19.87 -5.27
C SER A 121 11.01 -19.21 -4.56
N GLY A 122 10.46 -19.85 -3.52
CA GLY A 122 9.38 -19.28 -2.71
C GLY A 122 9.84 -18.05 -1.93
N VAL A 123 11.04 -18.10 -1.36
CA VAL A 123 11.67 -16.96 -0.68
C VAL A 123 11.93 -15.81 -1.64
N ALA A 124 12.46 -16.09 -2.84
CA ALA A 124 12.66 -15.07 -3.86
C ALA A 124 11.33 -14.43 -4.31
N GLN A 125 10.27 -15.23 -4.46
CA GLN A 125 8.94 -14.70 -4.78
C GLN A 125 8.40 -13.78 -3.69
N ILE A 126 8.48 -14.18 -2.41
CA ILE A 126 8.03 -13.33 -1.29
C ILE A 126 8.83 -12.01 -1.25
N ALA A 127 10.14 -12.07 -1.48
CA ALA A 127 10.97 -10.86 -1.54
C ALA A 127 10.56 -9.93 -2.69
N GLN A 128 10.22 -10.50 -3.85
CA GLN A 128 9.73 -9.76 -5.01
C GLN A 128 8.35 -9.15 -4.75
N ASP A 129 7.41 -9.93 -4.22
CA ASP A 129 6.06 -9.49 -3.86
C ASP A 129 6.11 -8.35 -2.83
N TYR A 130 7.04 -8.42 -1.87
CA TYR A 130 7.31 -7.34 -0.94
C TYR A 130 7.77 -6.06 -1.67
N MET A 131 8.74 -6.17 -2.58
CA MET A 131 9.22 -5.02 -3.36
C MET A 131 8.10 -4.38 -4.18
N THR A 132 7.26 -5.22 -4.81
CA THR A 132 6.10 -4.75 -5.55
C THR A 132 5.09 -4.04 -4.65
N SER A 133 4.77 -4.59 -3.46
CA SER A 133 3.88 -3.90 -2.52
C SER A 133 4.48 -2.57 -2.01
N GLN A 134 5.80 -2.49 -1.85
CA GLN A 134 6.47 -1.25 -1.45
C GLN A 134 6.40 -0.19 -2.55
N PHE A 135 6.62 -0.61 -3.80
CA PHE A 135 6.45 0.23 -4.99
C PHE A 135 5.03 0.79 -5.08
N GLU A 136 4.00 -0.05 -4.98
CA GLU A 136 2.60 0.43 -4.98
C GLU A 136 2.33 1.44 -3.86
N THR A 137 2.89 1.18 -2.68
CA THR A 137 2.73 2.10 -1.55
C THR A 137 3.40 3.45 -1.81
N SER A 138 4.56 3.48 -2.50
CA SER A 138 5.18 4.75 -2.88
C SER A 138 4.43 5.46 -4.00
N GLU A 139 3.85 4.73 -4.95
CA GLU A 139 3.06 5.32 -6.03
C GLU A 139 1.80 6.03 -5.50
N ASN A 140 1.19 5.52 -4.42
CA ASN A 140 0.11 6.21 -3.71
C ASN A 140 0.53 7.59 -3.16
N GLY A 141 1.83 7.83 -2.93
CA GLY A 141 2.37 9.14 -2.57
C GLY A 141 2.61 10.07 -3.77
N ALA A 142 2.84 9.51 -4.95
CA ALA A 142 3.00 10.27 -6.20
C ALA A 142 1.63 10.72 -6.75
N ALA A 143 0.63 9.84 -6.72
CA ALA A 143 -0.75 10.15 -7.05
C ALA A 143 -1.70 9.34 -6.15
N PRO A 144 -2.69 10.00 -5.48
CA PRO A 144 -3.63 9.29 -4.62
C PRO A 144 -4.30 8.12 -5.35
N GLY A 145 -4.22 6.93 -4.74
CA GLY A 145 -4.82 5.70 -5.24
C GLY A 145 -4.07 5.01 -6.38
N LEU A 146 -2.97 5.58 -6.92
CA LEU A 146 -2.23 4.96 -8.02
C LEU A 146 -1.76 3.53 -7.68
N GLY A 147 -1.20 3.33 -6.49
CA GLY A 147 -0.80 2.02 -6.00
C GLY A 147 -1.98 1.05 -5.84
N ASN A 148 -3.14 1.54 -5.38
CA ASN A 148 -4.34 0.71 -5.27
C ASN A 148 -4.86 0.31 -6.66
N ALA A 149 -4.76 1.18 -7.65
CA ALA A 149 -5.14 0.89 -9.04
C ALA A 149 -4.22 -0.17 -9.66
N LEU A 150 -2.90 -0.04 -9.47
CA LEU A 150 -1.92 -1.03 -9.93
C LEU A 150 -2.16 -2.40 -9.27
N TYR A 151 -2.35 -2.41 -7.94
CA TYR A 151 -2.68 -3.61 -7.20
C TYR A 151 -3.97 -4.25 -7.70
N PHE A 152 -5.02 -3.45 -7.91
CA PHE A 152 -6.31 -3.91 -8.40
C PHE A 152 -6.17 -4.60 -9.75
N THR A 153 -5.45 -4.00 -10.69
CA THR A 153 -5.23 -4.59 -12.02
C THR A 153 -4.45 -5.89 -11.96
N ARG A 154 -3.47 -6.01 -11.06
CA ARG A 154 -2.67 -7.23 -10.89
C ARG A 154 -3.42 -8.34 -10.15
N ALA A 155 -4.18 -7.99 -9.12
CA ALA A 155 -4.80 -8.94 -8.21
C ALA A 155 -6.19 -9.39 -8.65
N MET A 156 -6.96 -8.54 -9.33
CA MET A 156 -8.31 -8.88 -9.77
C MET A 156 -8.30 -9.99 -10.82
N THR A 157 -9.26 -10.91 -10.68
CA THR A 157 -9.52 -11.96 -11.66
C THR A 157 -11.00 -12.04 -11.95
N GLY A 158 -11.37 -12.44 -13.17
CA GLY A 158 -12.78 -12.59 -13.57
C GLY A 158 -13.54 -13.71 -12.83
N SER A 159 -12.86 -14.52 -12.02
CA SER A 159 -13.46 -15.55 -11.17
C SER A 159 -13.80 -15.07 -9.75
N MET A 160 -13.39 -13.85 -9.39
CA MET A 160 -13.65 -13.32 -8.05
C MET A 160 -15.12 -13.00 -7.83
N THR A 161 -15.57 -13.30 -6.63
CA THR A 161 -16.90 -12.96 -6.12
C THR A 161 -16.86 -11.65 -5.34
N VAL A 162 -18.03 -11.07 -5.06
CA VAL A 162 -18.14 -9.87 -4.19
C VAL A 162 -17.49 -10.13 -2.82
N THR A 163 -17.64 -11.34 -2.27
CA THR A 163 -17.02 -11.73 -1.01
C THR A 163 -15.49 -11.79 -1.10
N ASP A 164 -14.94 -12.20 -2.24
CA ASP A 164 -13.49 -12.18 -2.46
C ASP A 164 -12.98 -10.73 -2.53
N ILE A 165 -13.70 -9.85 -3.21
CA ILE A 165 -13.36 -8.42 -3.30
C ILE A 165 -13.42 -7.77 -1.92
N MET A 166 -14.50 -7.97 -1.18
CA MET A 166 -14.72 -7.37 0.14
C MET A 166 -13.67 -7.74 1.16
N GLY A 167 -13.04 -8.88 0.97
CA GLY A 167 -12.03 -9.30 1.88
C GLY A 167 -10.64 -8.74 1.63
N ASP A 168 -10.38 -8.22 0.44
CA ASP A 168 -9.12 -7.55 0.19
C ASP A 168 -9.35 -6.05 0.35
N ALA A 169 -8.82 -5.47 1.42
CA ALA A 169 -9.04 -4.06 1.73
C ALA A 169 -8.62 -3.12 0.59
N ARG A 170 -7.63 -3.49 -0.25
CA ARG A 170 -7.21 -2.68 -1.40
C ARG A 170 -8.20 -2.83 -2.55
N LEU A 171 -8.67 -4.05 -2.83
CA LEU A 171 -9.70 -4.28 -3.85
C LEU A 171 -11.01 -3.62 -3.46
N LEU A 172 -11.44 -3.83 -2.23
CA LEU A 172 -12.64 -3.24 -1.66
C LEU A 172 -12.58 -1.72 -1.73
N ASN A 173 -11.47 -1.09 -1.36
CA ASN A 173 -11.31 0.36 -1.44
C ASN A 173 -11.52 0.92 -2.86
N VAL A 174 -10.98 0.24 -3.88
CA VAL A 174 -11.19 0.62 -5.28
C VAL A 174 -12.66 0.49 -5.66
N VAL A 175 -13.28 -0.64 -5.30
CA VAL A 175 -14.67 -0.95 -5.68
C VAL A 175 -15.68 -0.07 -4.96
N GLU A 176 -15.49 0.21 -3.67
CA GLU A 176 -16.30 1.14 -2.88
C GLU A 176 -16.22 2.55 -3.46
N THR A 177 -15.01 3.02 -3.74
CA THR A 177 -14.79 4.37 -4.29
C THR A 177 -15.48 4.52 -5.65
N VAL A 178 -15.36 3.52 -6.53
CA VAL A 178 -16.07 3.53 -7.83
C VAL A 178 -17.58 3.43 -7.67
N SER A 179 -18.05 2.68 -6.67
CA SER A 179 -19.47 2.56 -6.33
C SER A 179 -20.05 3.81 -5.65
N GLY A 180 -19.19 4.79 -5.30
CA GLY A 180 -19.56 6.03 -4.62
C GLY A 180 -19.80 5.85 -3.12
N PHE A 181 -19.31 4.77 -2.53
CA PHE A 181 -19.32 4.57 -1.09
C PHE A 181 -18.12 5.26 -0.43
N ASP A 182 -18.37 5.89 0.71
CA ASP A 182 -17.29 6.36 1.57
C ASP A 182 -16.75 5.17 2.39
N PRO A 183 -15.45 4.84 2.32
CA PRO A 183 -14.90 3.66 2.99
C PRO A 183 -15.11 3.65 4.51
N SER A 184 -15.14 4.83 5.15
CA SER A 184 -15.32 4.92 6.59
C SER A 184 -16.76 4.65 7.01
N GLN A 185 -17.73 5.13 6.23
CA GLN A 185 -19.15 4.87 6.47
C GLN A 185 -19.55 3.46 6.08
N PHE A 186 -19.05 2.97 4.96
CA PHE A 186 -19.34 1.63 4.47
C PHE A 186 -18.76 0.57 5.39
N GLY A 187 -17.50 0.73 5.84
CA GLY A 187 -16.87 -0.19 6.78
C GLY A 187 -17.51 -0.23 8.18
N ALA A 188 -18.37 0.74 8.52
CA ALA A 188 -19.12 0.76 9.77
C ALA A 188 -20.43 -0.06 9.72
N LEU A 189 -20.86 -0.48 8.53
CA LEU A 189 -22.06 -1.30 8.34
C LEU A 189 -21.80 -2.75 8.73
N ASP A 190 -22.86 -3.49 9.06
CA ASP A 190 -22.79 -4.94 9.26
C ASP A 190 -22.32 -5.64 7.96
N TYR A 191 -21.58 -6.74 8.09
CA TYR A 191 -21.03 -7.45 6.93
C TYR A 191 -22.11 -7.85 5.89
N ASP A 192 -23.24 -8.37 6.35
CA ASP A 192 -24.36 -8.75 5.47
C ASP A 192 -24.96 -7.54 4.74
N GLU A 193 -24.92 -6.36 5.37
CA GLU A 193 -25.34 -5.10 4.77
C GLU A 193 -24.36 -4.67 3.67
N GLN A 194 -23.06 -4.71 3.98
CA GLN A 194 -21.99 -4.39 3.04
C GLN A 194 -22.08 -5.28 1.78
N VAL A 195 -22.21 -6.61 1.96
CA VAL A 195 -22.37 -7.56 0.85
C VAL A 195 -23.57 -7.20 0.00
N ARG A 196 -24.72 -6.91 0.62
CA ARG A 196 -25.94 -6.58 -0.12
C ARG A 196 -25.82 -5.30 -0.93
N LEU A 197 -25.27 -4.24 -0.33
CA LEU A 197 -25.09 -2.94 -1.00
C LEU A 197 -24.10 -3.04 -2.15
N LEU A 198 -22.97 -3.71 -1.93
CA LEU A 198 -21.94 -3.87 -2.94
C LEU A 198 -22.41 -4.75 -4.09
N THR A 199 -23.09 -5.87 -3.80
CA THR A 199 -23.69 -6.76 -4.82
C THR A 199 -24.71 -6.02 -5.69
N GLY A 200 -25.45 -5.07 -5.12
CA GLY A 200 -26.42 -4.26 -5.87
C GLY A 200 -25.79 -3.18 -6.76
N LYS A 201 -24.50 -2.85 -6.58
CA LYS A 201 -23.80 -1.76 -7.28
C LYS A 201 -22.70 -2.25 -8.22
N VAL A 202 -22.07 -3.37 -7.91
CA VAL A 202 -20.93 -3.90 -8.65
C VAL A 202 -21.41 -4.90 -9.68
N ASP A 203 -21.13 -4.61 -10.96
CA ASP A 203 -21.30 -5.60 -12.02
C ASP A 203 -20.01 -6.42 -12.16
N LEU A 204 -20.05 -7.69 -11.76
CA LEU A 204 -18.92 -8.61 -11.92
C LEU A 204 -18.51 -8.80 -13.39
N SER A 205 -19.38 -8.45 -14.35
CA SER A 205 -19.05 -8.44 -15.77
C SER A 205 -17.97 -7.42 -16.13
N ASP A 206 -17.75 -6.39 -15.29
CA ASP A 206 -16.66 -5.42 -15.42
C ASP A 206 -15.28 -6.01 -15.08
N PHE A 207 -15.23 -7.20 -14.49
CA PHE A 207 -13.98 -7.91 -14.19
C PHE A 207 -13.71 -9.09 -15.12
N SER A 208 -14.57 -9.30 -16.12
CA SER A 208 -14.51 -10.47 -17.02
C SER A 208 -13.29 -10.51 -17.95
N SER A 209 -12.57 -9.39 -18.13
CA SER A 209 -11.37 -9.35 -18.96
C SER A 209 -10.34 -8.35 -18.41
N PRO A 210 -9.04 -8.56 -18.68
CA PRO A 210 -8.00 -7.63 -18.26
C PRO A 210 -8.26 -6.19 -18.70
N ALA A 211 -8.75 -6.00 -19.94
CA ALA A 211 -9.06 -4.66 -20.45
C ALA A 211 -10.18 -3.96 -19.67
N LYS A 212 -11.20 -4.71 -19.19
CA LYS A 212 -12.26 -4.11 -18.37
C LYS A 212 -11.79 -3.81 -16.95
N ILE A 213 -10.97 -4.69 -16.36
CA ILE A 213 -10.32 -4.46 -15.06
C ILE A 213 -9.49 -3.17 -15.10
N GLN A 214 -8.68 -3.01 -16.16
CA GLN A 214 -7.91 -1.80 -16.41
C GLN A 214 -8.80 -0.55 -16.50
N ARG A 215 -9.90 -0.61 -17.27
CA ARG A 215 -10.86 0.50 -17.36
C ARG A 215 -11.50 0.85 -16.02
N TYR A 216 -11.77 -0.15 -15.18
CA TYR A 216 -12.31 0.06 -13.85
C TYR A 216 -11.29 0.80 -12.95
N ALA A 217 -10.01 0.42 -13.03
CA ALA A 217 -8.92 1.11 -12.34
C ALA A 217 -8.73 2.57 -12.83
N GLU A 218 -8.84 2.81 -14.14
CA GLU A 218 -8.82 4.17 -14.72
C GLU A 218 -9.99 5.04 -14.18
N GLN A 219 -11.18 4.45 -14.09
CA GLN A 219 -12.37 5.13 -13.55
C GLN A 219 -12.18 5.49 -12.07
N TYR A 220 -11.66 4.56 -11.27
CA TYR A 220 -11.29 4.81 -9.88
C TYR A 220 -10.35 6.01 -9.73
N LEU A 221 -9.26 6.04 -10.50
CA LEU A 221 -8.30 7.14 -10.48
C LEU A 221 -8.88 8.47 -10.93
N THR A 222 -9.85 8.43 -11.85
CA THR A 222 -10.57 9.63 -12.30
C THR A 222 -11.48 10.15 -11.19
N LEU A 223 -12.20 9.26 -10.48
CA LEU A 223 -13.07 9.64 -9.38
C LEU A 223 -12.30 10.26 -8.22
N LEU A 224 -11.11 9.74 -7.90
CA LEU A 224 -10.24 10.33 -6.87
C LEU A 224 -9.73 11.74 -7.21
N GLN A 225 -9.64 12.09 -8.50
CA GLN A 225 -9.28 13.46 -8.90
C GLN A 225 -10.45 14.45 -8.68
N ILE A 226 -11.68 13.95 -8.76
CA ILE A 226 -12.91 14.75 -8.55
C ILE A 226 -13.25 14.82 -7.05
N HIS A 227 -13.03 13.73 -6.32
CA HIS A 227 -13.28 13.60 -4.89
C HIS A 227 -12.00 13.11 -4.18
N PRO A 228 -11.06 14.03 -3.87
CA PRO A 228 -9.81 13.65 -3.23
C PRO A 228 -10.07 13.01 -1.86
N GLN A 229 -9.63 11.78 -1.68
CA GLN A 229 -9.56 11.13 -0.38
C GLN A 229 -8.38 11.72 0.41
N ALA A 230 -8.58 11.97 1.71
CA ALA A 230 -7.52 12.51 2.55
C ALA A 230 -6.38 11.48 2.68
N THR A 231 -5.21 11.78 2.11
CA THR A 231 -4.01 10.96 2.32
C THR A 231 -3.47 11.24 3.72
N THR A 232 -3.34 10.21 4.56
CA THR A 232 -2.79 10.34 5.92
C THR A 232 -1.26 10.47 5.96
N THR A 233 -0.61 10.59 4.80
CA THR A 233 0.84 10.76 4.72
C THR A 233 1.20 12.20 5.09
N PRO A 234 1.95 12.45 6.18
CA PRO A 234 2.42 13.79 6.47
C PRO A 234 3.29 14.27 5.32
N ALA A 235 2.93 15.40 4.72
CA ALA A 235 3.73 16.04 3.69
C ALA A 235 5.15 16.26 4.26
N SER A 236 6.14 15.61 3.66
CA SER A 236 7.52 15.88 4.01
C SER A 236 7.84 17.32 3.62
N MET A 237 8.36 18.12 4.56
CA MET A 237 8.72 19.53 4.32
C MET A 237 9.71 19.73 3.16
N LEU A 238 10.36 18.67 2.67
CA LEU A 238 11.18 18.66 1.46
C LEU A 238 10.39 19.02 0.18
N SER A 239 9.06 18.84 0.15
CA SER A 239 8.22 19.28 -0.98
C SER A 239 7.91 20.78 -0.93
N LEU A 240 8.09 21.44 0.22
CA LEU A 240 7.83 22.87 0.38
C LEU A 240 9.08 23.71 0.07
N TYR A 241 10.27 23.11 0.21
CA TYR A 241 11.53 23.70 -0.25
C TYR A 241 11.84 23.18 -1.66
N GLY A 242 10.97 23.56 -2.61
CA GLY A 242 11.08 23.18 -4.00
C GLY A 242 12.48 23.44 -4.56
N ALA A 243 12.99 22.41 -5.23
CA ALA A 243 14.10 22.48 -6.15
C ALA A 243 13.84 23.56 -7.21
N SER A 244 14.60 24.66 -7.14
CA SER A 244 14.80 25.58 -8.25
C SER A 244 16.31 25.75 -8.47
N GLY A 245 16.91 24.74 -9.11
CA GLY A 245 18.26 24.83 -9.64
C GLY A 245 18.24 25.53 -11.00
N GLN A 246 18.26 26.86 -11.01
CA GLN A 246 18.88 27.66 -12.07
C GLN A 246 19.23 29.02 -11.45
N GLY A 247 20.53 29.34 -11.43
CA GLY A 247 21.08 30.44 -10.63
C GLY A 247 20.57 31.82 -11.02
N ASP A 248 20.32 32.65 -10.01
CA ASP A 248 20.92 33.96 -9.91
C ASP A 248 20.84 34.43 -8.45
N GLY A 249 21.89 35.11 -7.98
CA GLY A 249 22.00 35.56 -6.61
C GLY A 249 21.05 36.72 -6.32
N ILE A 250 20.10 36.53 -5.41
CA ILE A 250 19.33 37.62 -4.78
C ILE A 250 19.69 37.72 -3.28
N LEU A 251 20.99 37.85 -3.02
CA LEU A 251 21.49 38.57 -1.84
C LEU A 251 21.51 40.06 -2.20
N GLY A 252 20.35 40.71 -2.09
CA GLY A 252 20.19 42.09 -2.51
C GLY A 252 18.80 42.64 -2.24
N LEU A 253 18.32 42.56 -0.99
CA LEU A 253 17.13 43.31 -0.57
C LEU A 253 17.15 43.65 0.92
N PHE A 254 18.29 44.11 1.43
CA PHE A 254 18.34 44.91 2.66
C PHE A 254 19.47 45.94 2.52
N GLY A 255 19.26 46.85 1.56
CA GLY A 255 20.01 48.08 1.41
C GLY A 255 19.08 49.25 1.73
N ASP A 256 19.31 49.82 2.92
CA ASP A 256 19.26 51.25 3.23
C ASP A 256 17.98 52.05 2.93
N SER A 257 17.29 52.45 4.01
CA SER A 257 16.81 53.83 4.16
C SER A 257 16.32 54.12 5.59
N GLY A 258 17.03 55.00 6.30
CA GLY A 258 16.38 56.11 7.04
C GLY A 258 16.15 55.98 8.55
N SER A 259 17.19 56.28 9.32
CA SER A 259 17.26 57.26 10.43
C SER A 259 16.00 57.65 11.23
N ALA A 260 15.98 57.38 12.54
CA ALA A 260 16.02 58.39 13.62
C ALA A 260 15.75 57.78 15.02
N ASP A 261 16.76 57.92 15.89
CA ASP A 261 16.74 58.19 17.34
C ASP A 261 15.60 57.67 18.25
N THR A 262 15.96 56.89 19.29
CA THR A 262 16.19 57.41 20.66
C THR A 262 16.41 56.28 21.70
N SER A 263 17.54 56.38 22.42
CA SER A 263 17.68 56.28 23.88
C SER A 263 17.23 55.03 24.67
N LEU A 264 18.24 54.28 25.15
CA LEU A 264 18.57 53.94 26.57
C LEU A 264 17.54 53.25 27.51
N PHE A 265 18.10 52.42 28.40
CA PHE A 265 17.53 51.67 29.56
C PHE A 265 16.96 50.28 29.22
N SER A 266 17.18 49.18 29.96
CA SER A 266 17.89 48.88 31.21
C SER A 266 17.83 47.35 31.47
N ARG A 267 18.94 46.77 31.97
CA ARG A 267 19.11 45.68 32.97
C ARG A 267 18.28 44.39 32.84
N LEU A 268 18.94 43.23 32.70
CA LEU A 268 19.39 42.36 33.81
C LEU A 268 18.27 42.00 34.80
N PHE A 269 17.62 40.87 34.55
CA PHE A 269 17.45 39.75 35.48
C PHE A 269 17.40 38.45 34.68
#